data_AF-A0A6V8EW04-F1
#
_entry.id   AF-A0A6V8EW04-F1
#
_cell.length_a   1.000
_cell.length_b   1.000
_cell.length_c   1.000
_cell.angle_alpha   90.00
_cell.angle_beta   90.00
_cell.angle_gamma   90.00
#
_symmetry.space_group_name_H-M   'P 1'
#
loop_
_entity.id
_entity.type
_entity.pdbx_description
1 polymer ?
#
loop_
_entity_poly.entity_id
_entity_poly.type
_entity_poly.pdbx_seq_one_letter_code
_entity_poly.pdbx_strand_id
1 'polypeptide(L)'
;WGEVRLQQSSSSGGLDFGWVPFDPCPDAAELDVQNVVYSPDNFDRDLSAGSIAISGNLLFLDNQTAIEQHNIRAFLVPLVDAFNGVSGLNSPERLIEFNVTDSNGFFDIQGLPIEIIEPGFGAIMLEVEQKGYVSGRTLLTPNSSSTGAANSWWMNITDDATVNHTSPSAINAPIVGAGATTIIEGFIAYEQEPFSDASLVVNS
;
A
#
# COMPACT_ATOMS: atom_id res chain seq x y z
N TRP A 1 2.17 -9.87 -32.52
CA TRP A 1 1.28 -10.53 -33.50
C TRP A 1 1.82 -11.90 -33.85
N GLY A 2 0.93 -12.89 -33.92
CA GLY A 2 1.22 -14.26 -34.37
C GLY A 2 0.11 -14.73 -35.31
N GLU A 3 0.33 -15.85 -35.99
CA GLU A 3 -0.66 -16.40 -36.92
C GLU A 3 -0.80 -17.90 -36.69
N VAL A 4 -2.04 -18.40 -36.71
CA VAL A 4 -2.32 -19.84 -36.72
C VAL A 4 -2.88 -20.21 -38.09
N ARG A 5 -2.31 -21.25 -38.69
CA ARG A 5 -2.88 -21.86 -39.90
C ARG A 5 -3.96 -22.86 -39.52
N LEU A 6 -5.17 -22.63 -40.01
CA LEU A 6 -6.29 -23.54 -39.80
C LEU A 6 -6.42 -24.44 -41.02
N GLN A 7 -6.14 -25.73 -40.88
CA GLN A 7 -6.26 -26.71 -41.98
C GLN A 7 -6.96 -27.99 -41.48
N GLN A 8 -7.84 -28.57 -42.30
CA GLN A 8 -8.39 -29.90 -42.04
C GLN A 8 -7.29 -30.96 -42.14
N SER A 9 -7.45 -32.05 -41.37
CA SER A 9 -6.55 -33.21 -41.52
C SER A 9 -6.55 -33.72 -42.95
N SER A 10 -5.42 -34.29 -43.38
CA SER A 10 -5.26 -34.87 -44.72
C SER A 10 -6.29 -35.97 -45.02
N SER A 11 -6.79 -36.66 -44.00
CA SER A 11 -7.88 -37.64 -44.08
C SER A 11 -9.27 -37.05 -44.36
N SER A 12 -9.47 -35.75 -44.17
CA SER A 12 -10.77 -35.06 -44.24
C SER A 12 -10.89 -34.14 -45.46
N GLY A 13 -10.03 -34.27 -46.46
CA GLY A 13 -10.04 -33.45 -47.68
C GLY A 13 -9.03 -32.30 -47.71
N GLY A 14 -8.29 -32.07 -46.62
CA GLY A 14 -7.11 -31.19 -46.61
C GLY A 14 -7.37 -29.70 -46.88
N LEU A 15 -8.62 -29.25 -46.77
CA LEU A 15 -9.02 -27.84 -46.98
C LEU A 15 -8.25 -26.94 -46.02
N ASP A 16 -7.63 -25.90 -46.60
CA ASP A 16 -6.92 -24.84 -45.90
C ASP A 16 -7.88 -23.67 -45.70
N PHE A 17 -8.17 -23.36 -44.43
CA PHE A 17 -8.96 -22.20 -44.05
C PHE A 17 -8.10 -20.94 -43.92
N GLY A 18 -6.80 -21.03 -44.22
CA GLY A 18 -5.87 -19.92 -44.26
C GLY A 18 -5.26 -19.61 -42.90
N TRP A 19 -4.68 -18.42 -42.83
CA TRP A 19 -4.01 -17.91 -41.64
C TRP A 19 -4.94 -16.97 -40.89
N VAL A 20 -5.13 -17.22 -39.60
CA VAL A 20 -5.84 -16.32 -38.70
C VAL A 20 -4.80 -15.60 -37.84
N PRO A 21 -4.67 -14.26 -37.98
CA PRO A 21 -3.82 -13.49 -37.10
C PRO A 21 -4.45 -13.44 -35.71
N PHE A 22 -3.61 -13.46 -34.69
CA PHE A 22 -4.02 -13.21 -33.32
C PHE A 22 -2.95 -12.39 -32.61
N ASP A 23 -3.35 -11.70 -31.56
CA ASP A 23 -2.41 -11.05 -30.67
C ASP A 23 -2.05 -11.99 -29.52
N PRO A 24 -0.83 -12.57 -29.49
CA PRO A 24 -0.43 -13.47 -28.42
C PRO A 24 -0.25 -12.76 -27.08
N CYS A 25 -0.08 -11.44 -27.07
CA CYS A 25 0.16 -10.64 -25.88
C CYS A 25 -0.55 -9.29 -26.03
N PRO A 26 -1.90 -9.27 -25.99
CA PRO A 26 -2.62 -8.01 -25.98
C PRO A 26 -2.19 -7.17 -24.79
N ASP A 27 -2.26 -5.85 -24.94
CA ASP A 27 -1.99 -4.93 -23.84
C ASP A 27 -2.90 -5.27 -22.65
N ALA A 28 -2.34 -5.15 -21.45
CA ALA A 28 -3.08 -5.42 -20.23
C ALA A 28 -4.25 -4.46 -20.08
N ALA A 29 -5.37 -4.95 -19.58
CA ALA A 29 -6.54 -4.12 -19.34
C ALA A 29 -6.27 -3.14 -18.19
N GLU A 30 -6.69 -1.89 -18.37
CA GLU A 30 -6.64 -0.89 -17.32
C GLU A 30 -7.69 -1.18 -16.24
N LEU A 31 -7.31 -0.91 -14.99
CA LEU A 31 -8.11 -1.23 -13.81
C LEU A 31 -8.64 0.03 -13.15
N ASP A 32 -9.77 -0.13 -12.46
CA ASP A 32 -10.35 0.86 -11.58
C ASP A 32 -10.72 0.22 -10.24
N VAL A 33 -10.60 0.99 -9.16
CA VAL A 33 -11.01 0.59 -7.81
C VAL A 33 -11.99 1.61 -7.29
N GLN A 34 -13.23 1.18 -7.08
CA GLN A 34 -14.35 2.04 -6.70
C GLN A 34 -14.95 1.65 -5.35
N ASN A 35 -15.80 2.55 -4.84
CA ASN A 35 -16.52 2.38 -3.57
C ASN A 35 -15.60 2.01 -2.40
N VAL A 36 -14.39 2.57 -2.40
CA VAL A 36 -13.40 2.20 -1.40
C VAL A 36 -13.75 2.80 -0.06
N VAL A 37 -13.80 1.94 0.95
CA VAL A 37 -13.91 2.31 2.35
C VAL A 37 -12.73 1.70 3.07
N TYR A 38 -11.95 2.52 3.77
CA TYR A 38 -10.82 2.07 4.57
C TYR A 38 -10.87 2.67 5.97
N SER A 39 -10.17 2.03 6.90
CA SER A 39 -10.02 2.49 8.28
C SER A 39 -8.83 1.80 8.95
N PRO A 40 -8.27 2.39 10.03
CA PRO A 40 -8.57 3.73 10.58
C PRO A 40 -7.78 4.85 9.90
N ASP A 41 -8.12 6.11 10.18
CA ASP A 41 -7.35 7.29 9.74
C ASP A 41 -6.14 7.58 10.65
N ASN A 42 -6.17 7.09 11.89
CA ASN A 42 -5.06 7.16 12.84
C ASN A 42 -4.81 5.76 13.38
N PHE A 43 -3.57 5.32 13.35
CA PHE A 43 -3.18 3.98 13.73
C PHE A 43 -1.95 4.04 14.62
N ASP A 44 -2.12 3.57 15.85
CA ASP A 44 -1.01 3.47 16.79
C ASP A 44 -0.27 2.14 16.61
N ARG A 45 1.06 2.22 16.63
CA ARG A 45 1.96 1.07 16.48
C ARG A 45 1.87 0.07 17.64
N ASP A 46 1.28 0.45 18.76
CA ASP A 46 0.95 -0.46 19.88
C ASP A 46 -0.26 -1.38 19.59
N LEU A 47 -0.91 -1.21 18.42
CA LEU A 47 -2.09 -1.95 17.96
C LEU A 47 -3.37 -1.68 18.76
N SER A 48 -3.41 -0.64 19.60
CA SER A 48 -4.58 -0.24 20.38
C SER A 48 -5.78 0.18 19.50
N ALA A 49 -5.51 0.67 18.30
CA ALA A 49 -6.51 1.06 17.30
C ALA A 49 -7.26 -0.13 16.67
N GLY A 50 -6.84 -1.38 16.94
CA GLY A 50 -7.43 -2.58 16.37
C GLY A 50 -6.79 -2.97 15.03
N SER A 51 -7.61 -3.37 14.05
CA SER A 51 -7.15 -3.85 12.74
C SER A 51 -7.25 -2.77 11.66
N ILE A 52 -6.41 -2.87 10.64
CA ILE A 52 -6.53 -2.09 9.41
C ILE A 52 -7.52 -2.81 8.50
N ALA A 53 -8.46 -2.07 7.90
CA ALA A 53 -9.44 -2.60 6.98
C ALA A 53 -9.52 -1.76 5.71
N ILE A 54 -9.68 -2.43 4.56
CA ILE A 54 -9.98 -1.81 3.26
C ILE A 54 -10.93 -2.72 2.47
N SER A 55 -11.99 -2.12 1.93
CA SER A 55 -12.96 -2.80 1.08
C SER A 55 -13.27 -1.95 -0.14
N GLY A 56 -13.70 -2.58 -1.24
CA GLY A 56 -14.02 -1.89 -2.48
C GLY A 56 -14.33 -2.85 -3.63
N ASN A 57 -14.53 -2.31 -4.83
CA ASN A 57 -14.78 -3.07 -6.06
C ASN A 57 -13.62 -2.90 -7.04
N LEU A 58 -13.06 -4.01 -7.51
CA LEU A 58 -12.10 -4.06 -8.61
C LEU A 58 -12.84 -4.24 -9.95
N LEU A 59 -12.68 -3.28 -10.85
CA LEU A 59 -13.40 -3.21 -12.12
C LEU A 59 -12.42 -2.98 -13.27
N PHE A 60 -12.82 -3.38 -14.49
CA PHE A 60 -12.15 -2.93 -15.70
C PHE A 60 -12.50 -1.47 -15.97
N LEU A 61 -11.50 -0.62 -16.22
CA LEU A 61 -11.70 0.81 -16.43
C LEU A 61 -12.62 1.10 -17.62
N ASP A 62 -12.43 0.39 -18.73
CA ASP A 62 -13.07 0.68 -20.02
C ASP A 62 -14.58 0.45 -20.02
N ASN A 63 -15.05 -0.55 -19.29
CA ASN A 63 -16.45 -1.00 -19.36
C ASN A 63 -17.10 -1.18 -17.99
N GLN A 64 -16.36 -0.93 -16.90
CA GLN A 64 -16.83 -1.01 -15.52
C GLN A 64 -17.36 -2.40 -15.14
N THR A 65 -16.93 -3.45 -15.88
CA THR A 65 -17.29 -4.82 -15.55
C THR A 65 -16.45 -5.32 -14.39
N ALA A 66 -17.08 -6.13 -13.53
CA ALA A 66 -16.45 -6.69 -12.35
C ALA A 66 -15.30 -7.65 -12.71
N ILE A 67 -14.21 -7.54 -11.96
CA ILE A 67 -13.08 -8.48 -12.04
C ILE A 67 -13.24 -9.50 -10.92
N GLU A 68 -13.80 -10.65 -11.25
CA GLU A 68 -14.07 -11.74 -10.30
C GLU A 68 -12.91 -12.73 -10.13
N GLN A 69 -12.90 -13.44 -9.01
CA GLN A 69 -11.94 -14.52 -8.69
C GLN A 69 -10.48 -14.08 -8.81
N HIS A 70 -10.18 -12.87 -8.38
CA HIS A 70 -8.88 -12.25 -8.54
C HIS A 70 -8.23 -11.98 -7.19
N ASN A 71 -6.94 -12.31 -7.07
CA ASN A 71 -6.23 -12.18 -5.81
C ASN A 71 -5.78 -10.72 -5.61
N ILE A 72 -6.14 -10.16 -4.46
CA ILE A 72 -5.76 -8.82 -4.04
C ILE A 72 -5.06 -8.93 -2.68
N ARG A 73 -3.90 -8.29 -2.55
CA ARG A 73 -3.16 -8.16 -1.29
C ARG A 73 -3.10 -6.71 -0.89
N ALA A 74 -3.27 -6.41 0.40
CA ALA A 74 -3.07 -5.07 0.91
C ALA A 74 -1.80 -5.00 1.75
N PHE A 75 -1.01 -3.94 1.58
CA PHE A 75 0.22 -3.70 2.33
C PHE A 75 0.17 -2.34 3.01
N LEU A 76 0.72 -2.23 4.21
CA LEU A 76 0.96 -0.95 4.86
C LEU A 76 2.35 -0.45 4.47
N VAL A 77 2.42 0.71 3.79
CA VAL A 77 3.68 1.26 3.28
C VAL A 77 3.85 2.73 3.65
N PRO A 78 5.08 3.25 3.75
CA PRO A 78 5.31 4.69 3.91
C PRO A 78 4.76 5.44 2.69
N LEU A 79 3.92 6.45 2.91
CA LEU A 79 3.21 7.17 1.86
C LEU A 79 4.19 7.83 0.87
N VAL A 80 5.22 8.47 1.39
CA VAL A 80 6.21 9.21 0.58
C VAL A 80 6.99 8.25 -0.33
N ASP A 81 7.46 7.12 0.19
CA ASP A 81 8.20 6.13 -0.58
C ASP A 81 7.33 5.48 -1.67
N ALA A 82 6.07 5.22 -1.34
CA ALA A 82 5.11 4.66 -2.27
C ALA A 82 4.90 5.56 -3.49
N PHE A 83 4.77 6.88 -3.28
CA PHE A 83 4.65 7.86 -4.37
C PHE A 83 5.97 8.17 -5.07
N ASN A 84 7.11 7.99 -4.40
CA ASN A 84 8.44 8.09 -5.02
C ASN A 84 8.79 6.86 -5.88
N GLY A 85 7.96 5.82 -5.88
CA GLY A 85 8.18 4.60 -6.66
C GLY A 85 9.34 3.77 -6.13
N VAL A 86 9.60 3.82 -4.81
CA VAL A 86 10.57 2.95 -4.17
C VAL A 86 10.15 1.49 -4.38
N SER A 87 11.09 0.67 -4.84
CA SER A 87 10.83 -0.75 -5.10
C SER A 87 10.87 -1.57 -3.81
N GLY A 88 10.10 -2.66 -3.76
CA GLY A 88 10.13 -3.62 -2.65
C GLY A 88 9.32 -3.23 -1.42
N LEU A 89 8.39 -2.29 -1.55
CA LEU A 89 7.50 -1.89 -0.43
C LEU A 89 6.45 -2.96 -0.10
N ASN A 90 6.13 -3.85 -1.04
CA ASN A 90 5.22 -4.99 -0.93
C ASN A 90 5.88 -6.21 -0.25
N SER A 91 6.59 -5.98 0.85
CA SER A 91 7.26 -7.07 1.58
C SER A 91 6.27 -7.88 2.43
N PRO A 92 6.53 -9.17 2.71
CA PRO A 92 5.65 -9.99 3.53
C PRO A 92 5.40 -9.44 4.94
N GLU A 93 6.37 -8.72 5.50
CA GLU A 93 6.28 -8.12 6.83
C GLU A 93 5.25 -6.98 6.88
N ARG A 94 5.04 -6.31 5.74
CA ARG A 94 4.10 -5.20 5.55
C ARG A 94 2.72 -5.64 5.07
N LEU A 95 2.50 -6.94 4.83
CA LEU A 95 1.23 -7.48 4.36
C LEU A 95 0.18 -7.35 5.46
N ILE A 96 -0.91 -6.62 5.17
CA ILE A 96 -2.07 -6.53 6.05
C ILE A 96 -2.83 -7.85 6.03
N GLU A 97 -3.32 -8.23 4.85
CA GLU A 97 -3.97 -9.52 4.55
C GLU A 97 -4.21 -9.63 3.03
N PHE A 98 -4.73 -10.77 2.55
CA PHE A 98 -5.19 -10.95 1.18
C PHE A 98 -6.68 -11.34 1.08
N ASN A 99 -7.29 -11.07 -0.06
CA ASN A 99 -8.66 -11.48 -0.38
C ASN A 99 -8.77 -11.89 -1.85
N VAL A 100 -9.86 -12.58 -2.20
CA VAL A 100 -10.21 -12.98 -3.56
C VAL A 100 -11.54 -12.34 -3.92
N THR A 101 -11.57 -11.58 -5.02
CA THR A 101 -12.77 -10.85 -5.42
C THR A 101 -13.95 -11.77 -5.73
N ASP A 102 -15.16 -11.33 -5.36
CA ASP A 102 -16.41 -12.01 -5.68
C ASP A 102 -16.90 -11.73 -7.12
N SER A 103 -18.11 -12.21 -7.46
CA SER A 103 -18.72 -11.99 -8.78
C SER A 103 -19.03 -10.53 -9.13
N ASN A 104 -19.04 -9.64 -8.13
CA ASN A 104 -19.19 -8.20 -8.29
C ASN A 104 -17.84 -7.47 -8.24
N GLY A 105 -16.73 -8.20 -8.22
CA GLY A 105 -15.39 -7.65 -8.08
C GLY A 105 -15.13 -7.11 -6.68
N PHE A 106 -15.99 -7.40 -5.70
CA PHE A 106 -15.88 -6.88 -4.35
C PHE A 106 -14.78 -7.63 -3.58
N PHE A 107 -13.96 -6.87 -2.86
CA PHE A 107 -12.99 -7.38 -1.91
C PHE A 107 -13.17 -6.71 -0.55
N ASP A 108 -12.84 -7.46 0.50
CA ASP A 108 -12.83 -6.97 1.89
C ASP A 108 -11.60 -7.56 2.59
N ILE A 109 -10.67 -6.69 2.95
CA ILE A 109 -9.38 -7.05 3.54
C ILE A 109 -9.33 -6.42 4.92
N GLN A 110 -9.17 -7.24 5.95
CA GLN A 110 -9.02 -6.80 7.33
C GLN A 110 -7.89 -7.60 7.97
N GLY A 111 -6.93 -6.90 8.58
CA GLY A 111 -5.77 -7.54 9.17
C GLY A 111 -4.80 -6.56 9.80
N LEU A 112 -3.61 -7.07 10.09
CA LEU A 112 -2.50 -6.32 10.65
C LEU A 112 -1.20 -6.85 10.06
N PRO A 113 -0.28 -5.96 9.65
CA PRO A 113 1.05 -6.39 9.24
C PRO A 113 1.85 -6.87 10.46
N ILE A 114 2.85 -7.70 10.18
CA ILE A 114 3.75 -8.22 11.22
C ILE A 114 4.67 -7.10 11.71
N GLU A 115 5.06 -6.20 10.82
CA GLU A 115 5.85 -5.02 11.13
C GLU A 115 5.07 -3.75 10.75
N ILE A 116 4.81 -2.90 11.74
CA ILE A 116 4.22 -1.59 11.50
C ILE A 116 5.33 -0.62 11.09
N ILE A 117 5.10 0.13 10.02
CA ILE A 117 6.04 1.14 9.53
C ILE A 117 6.39 2.19 10.59
N GLU A 118 7.45 2.94 10.35
CA GLU A 118 7.86 4.06 11.21
C GLU A 118 6.76 5.14 11.31
N PRO A 119 6.76 5.96 12.39
CA PRO A 119 5.74 6.98 12.59
C PRO A 119 5.73 8.02 11.46
N GLY A 120 4.54 8.49 11.09
CA GLY A 120 4.32 9.42 9.98
C GLY A 120 3.16 9.00 9.09
N PHE A 121 3.14 9.46 7.85
CA PHE A 121 2.08 9.11 6.91
C PHE A 121 2.30 7.73 6.29
N GLY A 122 1.41 6.80 6.62
CA GLY A 122 1.29 5.50 5.96
C GLY A 122 0.22 5.52 4.86
N ALA A 123 0.28 4.53 3.98
CA ALA A 123 -0.74 4.27 2.97
C ALA A 123 -1.02 2.78 2.84
N ILE A 124 -2.27 2.44 2.55
CA ILE A 124 -2.64 1.10 2.12
C ILE A 124 -2.32 1.00 0.62
N MET A 125 -1.45 0.07 0.25
CA MET A 125 -1.13 -0.24 -1.14
C MET A 125 -1.77 -1.57 -1.50
N LEU A 126 -2.59 -1.59 -2.55
CA LEU A 126 -3.16 -2.83 -3.07
C LEU A 126 -2.23 -3.39 -4.15
N GLU A 127 -1.93 -4.69 -4.09
CA GLU A 127 -1.30 -5.44 -5.16
C GLU A 127 -2.36 -6.37 -5.78
N VAL A 128 -2.53 -6.21 -7.08
CA VAL A 128 -3.38 -7.06 -7.91
C VAL A 128 -2.46 -8.07 -8.61
N GLU A 129 -2.77 -9.37 -8.50
CA GLU A 129 -1.94 -10.42 -9.11
C GLU A 129 -2.11 -10.45 -10.64
N GLN A 130 -1.10 -10.92 -11.37
CA GLN A 130 -1.29 -11.12 -12.81
C GLN A 130 -2.18 -12.35 -13.07
N LYS A 131 -3.34 -12.15 -13.72
CA LYS A 131 -4.21 -13.25 -14.14
C LYS A 131 -5.06 -12.87 -15.35
N GLY A 132 -4.98 -13.67 -16.42
CA GLY A 132 -5.72 -13.42 -17.65
C GLY A 132 -5.33 -12.08 -18.28
N TYR A 133 -6.32 -11.21 -18.53
CA TYR A 133 -6.12 -9.87 -19.10
C TYR A 133 -5.75 -8.80 -18.07
N VAL A 134 -5.69 -9.16 -16.78
CA VAL A 134 -5.30 -8.26 -15.69
C VAL A 134 -3.80 -8.37 -15.48
N SER A 135 -3.08 -7.25 -15.61
CA SER A 135 -1.66 -7.17 -15.28
C SER A 135 -1.44 -7.13 -13.78
N GLY A 136 -0.32 -7.73 -13.35
CA GLY A 136 0.15 -7.57 -11.98
C GLY A 136 0.58 -6.12 -11.76
N ARG A 137 -0.05 -5.43 -10.82
CA ARG A 137 0.26 -4.01 -10.54
C ARG A 137 -0.12 -3.61 -9.12
N THR A 138 0.52 -2.55 -8.65
CA THR A 138 0.20 -1.90 -7.38
C THR A 138 -0.68 -0.68 -7.59
N LEU A 139 -1.62 -0.46 -6.69
CA LEU A 139 -2.59 0.64 -6.69
C LEU A 139 -2.52 1.35 -5.34
N LEU A 140 -2.39 2.68 -5.37
CA LEU A 140 -2.32 3.54 -4.17
C LEU A 140 -3.49 4.52 -4.08
N THR A 141 -4.18 4.72 -5.20
CA THR A 141 -5.29 5.68 -5.35
C THR A 141 -6.36 5.03 -6.22
N PRO A 142 -7.64 5.40 -6.05
CA PRO A 142 -8.67 5.07 -7.03
C PRO A 142 -8.34 5.71 -8.38
N ASN A 143 -8.94 5.22 -9.48
CA ASN A 143 -8.80 5.86 -10.77
C ASN A 143 -9.64 7.14 -10.77
N SER A 144 -8.99 8.28 -10.54
CA SER A 144 -9.63 9.59 -10.38
C SER A 144 -8.82 10.65 -11.10
N SER A 145 -9.48 11.74 -11.49
CA SER A 145 -8.81 12.94 -12.03
C SER A 145 -7.94 13.66 -10.99
N SER A 146 -8.13 13.34 -9.70
CA SER A 146 -7.23 13.75 -8.62
C SER A 146 -6.17 12.68 -8.39
N THR A 147 -4.91 13.03 -8.63
CA THR A 147 -3.77 12.14 -8.42
C THR A 147 -2.88 12.66 -7.29
N GLY A 148 -2.11 11.76 -6.68
CA GLY A 148 -1.13 12.10 -5.64
C GLY A 148 -1.54 11.66 -4.23
N ALA A 149 -0.65 11.95 -3.27
CA ALA A 149 -0.76 11.50 -1.89
C ALA A 149 -2.08 11.86 -1.20
N ALA A 150 -2.65 13.02 -1.52
CA ALA A 150 -3.91 13.49 -0.94
C ALA A 150 -5.14 12.64 -1.32
N ASN A 151 -5.07 11.86 -2.41
CA ASN A 151 -6.16 10.98 -2.86
C ASN A 151 -5.84 9.49 -2.62
N SER A 152 -4.83 9.20 -1.80
CA SER A 152 -4.49 7.83 -1.42
C SER A 152 -5.30 7.35 -0.21
N TRP A 153 -5.27 6.04 0.03
CA TRP A 153 -5.82 5.43 1.25
C TRP A 153 -4.80 5.57 2.39
N TRP A 154 -4.56 6.82 2.80
CA TRP A 154 -3.53 7.17 3.77
C TRP A 154 -4.04 7.09 5.21
N MET A 155 -3.13 6.89 6.14
CA MET A 155 -3.40 6.92 7.58
C MET A 155 -2.22 7.55 8.31
N ASN A 156 -2.51 8.16 9.45
CA ASN A 156 -1.50 8.71 10.34
C ASN A 156 -1.00 7.61 11.29
N ILE A 157 0.27 7.25 11.18
CA ILE A 157 0.93 6.27 12.03
C ILE A 157 1.57 6.98 13.21
N THR A 158 1.13 6.64 14.42
CA THR A 158 1.61 7.23 15.68
C THR A 158 2.40 6.23 16.49
N ASP A 159 3.25 6.76 17.36
CA ASP A 159 4.02 5.98 18.32
C ASP A 159 4.17 6.79 19.59
N ASP A 160 4.11 6.11 20.72
CA ASP A 160 4.29 6.73 22.01
C ASP A 160 5.79 6.94 22.28
N ALA A 161 6.11 8.11 22.83
CA ALA A 161 7.47 8.46 23.18
C ALA A 161 7.56 8.89 24.65
N THR A 162 8.48 8.27 25.38
CA THR A 162 8.83 8.69 26.73
C THR A 162 10.06 9.59 26.69
N VAL A 163 9.94 10.81 27.23
CA VAL A 163 11.06 11.74 27.39
C VAL A 163 11.45 11.79 28.86
N ASN A 164 12.72 11.49 29.14
CA ASN A 164 13.28 11.56 30.49
C ASN A 164 14.41 12.59 30.56
N HIS A 165 14.27 13.55 31.45
CA HIS A 165 15.24 14.61 31.71
C HIS A 165 16.27 14.14 32.75
N THR A 166 17.56 14.30 32.46
CA THR A 166 18.64 13.86 33.35
C THR A 166 19.52 15.00 33.86
N SER A 167 19.58 16.14 33.17
CA SER A 167 20.39 17.29 33.59
C SER A 167 19.83 18.62 33.08
N PRO A 168 19.74 19.69 33.89
CA PRO A 168 20.26 19.80 35.25
C PRO A 168 19.31 19.20 36.30
N SER A 169 19.87 18.54 37.31
CA SER A 169 19.12 17.77 38.33
C SER A 169 18.35 18.64 39.34
N ALA A 170 18.51 19.96 39.30
CA ALA A 170 17.91 20.89 40.24
C ALA A 170 16.51 21.33 39.76
N ILE A 171 15.47 20.63 40.24
CA ILE A 171 14.07 21.07 40.10
C ILE A 171 13.95 22.48 40.73
N ASN A 172 13.47 23.45 39.96
CA ASN A 172 13.28 24.86 40.36
C ASN A 172 14.53 25.72 40.59
N ALA A 173 15.74 25.27 40.22
CA ALA A 173 16.94 26.12 40.26
C ALA A 173 17.84 25.97 39.01
N PRO A 174 17.32 26.16 37.79
CA PRO A 174 18.18 26.22 36.61
C PRO A 174 19.09 27.45 36.73
N ILE A 175 20.35 27.32 36.31
CA ILE A 175 21.29 28.44 36.27
C ILE A 175 20.92 29.36 35.10
N VAL A 176 19.90 30.20 35.31
CA VAL A 176 19.45 31.20 34.34
C VAL A 176 20.04 32.57 34.70
N GLY A 177 20.71 33.23 33.75
CA GLY A 177 21.35 34.53 33.96
C GLY A 177 22.07 35.06 32.71
N ALA A 178 22.32 36.37 32.65
CA ALA A 178 23.06 36.98 31.54
C ALA A 178 24.50 36.43 31.49
N GLY A 179 24.86 35.76 30.40
CA GLY A 179 26.16 35.11 30.22
C GLY A 179 26.24 33.66 30.73
N ALA A 180 25.15 33.06 31.21
CA ALA A 180 25.09 31.65 31.59
C ALA A 180 24.53 30.79 30.45
N THR A 181 25.21 29.69 30.13
CA THR A 181 24.69 28.63 29.25
C THR A 181 24.16 27.50 30.13
N THR A 182 22.86 27.19 30.02
CA THR A 182 22.29 25.98 30.60
C THR A 182 22.15 24.94 29.51
N ILE A 183 22.73 23.75 29.72
CA ILE A 183 22.55 22.60 28.85
C ILE A 183 21.46 21.73 29.47
N ILE A 184 20.47 21.35 28.67
CA ILE A 184 19.43 20.39 29.04
C ILE A 184 19.78 19.07 28.37
N GLU A 185 19.88 18.01 29.16
CA GLU A 185 20.19 16.67 28.69
C GLU A 185 19.11 15.70 29.14
N GLY A 186 18.84 14.71 28.31
CA GLY A 186 17.85 13.68 28.56
C GLY A 186 17.89 12.60 27.48
N PHE A 187 16.97 11.66 27.61
CA PHE A 187 16.76 10.57 26.66
C PHE A 187 15.32 10.59 26.18
N ILE A 188 15.13 10.28 24.90
CA ILE A 188 13.83 9.96 24.31
C ILE A 188 13.86 8.48 23.93
N ALA A 189 12.78 7.77 24.23
CA ALA A 189 12.60 6.38 23.84
C ALA A 189 11.21 6.20 23.22
N TYR A 190 11.17 5.54 22.07
CA TYR A 190 9.94 5.13 21.39
C TYR A 190 9.44 3.81 21.96
N GLU A 191 8.14 3.56 21.84
CA GLU A 191 7.52 2.35 22.38
C GLU A 191 7.72 1.14 21.45
N GLN A 192 7.56 1.32 20.13
CA GLN A 192 7.52 0.20 19.19
C GLN A 192 8.69 0.14 18.18
N GLU A 193 9.12 -1.08 17.86
CA GLU A 193 10.08 -1.37 16.78
C GLU A 193 9.41 -1.39 15.38
N PRO A 194 10.11 -0.98 14.29
CA PRO A 194 11.44 -0.38 14.26
C PRO A 194 11.52 0.97 14.97
N PHE A 195 12.56 1.18 15.78
CA PHE A 195 12.85 2.48 16.39
C PHE A 195 13.41 3.47 15.36
N SER A 196 12.71 4.58 15.17
CA SER A 196 13.24 5.72 14.41
C SER A 196 14.29 6.47 15.22
N ASP A 197 15.32 7.02 14.56
CA ASP A 197 16.21 7.99 15.21
C ASP A 197 15.43 9.30 15.43
N ALA A 198 15.25 9.68 16.69
CA ALA A 198 14.51 10.90 17.06
C ALA A 198 15.10 12.18 16.46
N SER A 199 16.39 12.19 16.10
CA SER A 199 17.02 13.32 15.40
C SER A 199 16.63 13.43 13.92
N LEU A 200 16.10 12.34 13.34
CA LEU A 200 15.64 12.27 11.95
C LEU A 200 14.13 12.49 11.81
N VAL A 201 13.38 12.52 12.92
CA VAL A 201 11.96 12.92 12.93
C VAL A 201 11.89 14.44 12.75
N VAL A 202 12.07 14.90 11.51
CA VAL A 202 11.87 16.30 11.14
C VAL A 202 10.37 16.52 11.03
N ASN A 203 9.83 17.53 11.73
CA ASN A 203 8.46 18.00 11.53
C ASN A 203 8.24 18.23 10.02
N SER A 204 7.52 17.32 9.37
CA SER A 204 6.99 17.47 8.02
C SER A 204 5.69 18.25 8.06
#